data_AF-A0A7W1EA29-F1
#
_entry.id   AF-A0A7W1EA29-F1
#
_cell.length_a   1.000
_cell.length_b   1.000
_cell.length_c   1.000
_cell.angle_alpha   90.00
_cell.angle_beta   90.00
_cell.angle_gamma   90.00
#
_symmetry.space_group_name_H-M   'P 1'
#
loop_
_entity.id
_entity.type
_entity.pdbx_description
1 polymer ?
#
loop_
_entity_poly.entity_id
_entity_poly.type
_entity_poly.pdbx_seq_one_letter_code
_entity_poly.pdbx_strand_id
1 'polypeptide(L)'
;MLLAEVEAQQPDGSVRDPHQLELFGTLLGELHAMQKRPGAPEGHQVVTLSGQAIKGTWDEILVQMKAADREWANGSLGDFMASLARRGQAETGVIIPTTNAEAFIRGGAEAGVLRIVH
;
A
#
# COMPACT_ATOMS: atom_id res chain seq x y z
N MET A 1 23.60 0.41 46.53
CA MET A 1 23.31 0.15 45.11
C MET A 1 23.48 1.47 44.39
N LEU A 2 24.50 1.58 43.55
CA LEU A 2 25.05 2.85 43.06
C LEU A 2 25.27 2.72 41.56
N LEU A 3 24.18 2.65 40.78
CA LEU A 3 24.24 2.49 39.32
C LEU A 3 22.91 2.84 38.59
N ALA A 4 22.00 3.59 39.22
CA ALA A 4 20.71 3.96 38.62
C ALA A 4 20.54 5.47 38.34
N GLU A 5 21.51 6.31 38.73
CA GLU A 5 21.39 7.78 38.62
C GLU A 5 22.15 8.37 37.42
N VAL A 6 22.68 7.56 36.50
CA VAL A 6 23.59 8.03 35.43
C VAL A 6 22.88 8.30 34.08
N GLU A 7 21.57 8.09 33.93
CA GLU A 7 20.94 8.17 32.59
C GLU A 7 20.16 9.46 32.28
N ALA A 8 20.15 10.47 33.16
CA ALA A 8 19.30 11.65 32.99
C ALA A 8 20.03 13.01 32.88
N GLN A 9 21.36 13.04 32.74
CA GLN A 9 22.13 14.28 32.62
C GLN A 9 22.68 14.49 31.21
N GLN A 10 22.33 15.65 30.65
CA GLN A 10 22.95 16.17 29.44
C GLN A 10 24.38 16.62 29.74
N PRO A 11 25.28 16.68 28.73
CA PRO A 11 26.68 17.07 28.94
C PRO A 11 26.89 18.51 29.46
N ASP A 12 25.83 19.33 29.51
CA ASP A 12 25.81 20.68 30.09
C ASP A 12 25.28 20.73 31.54
N GLY A 13 24.94 19.59 32.13
CA GLY A 13 24.41 19.48 33.50
C GLY A 13 22.91 19.76 33.64
N SER A 14 22.20 20.00 32.55
CA SER A 14 20.74 20.16 32.57
C SER A 14 20.02 18.81 32.66
N VAL A 15 18.89 18.80 33.40
CA VAL A 15 17.99 17.64 33.45
C VAL A 15 17.25 17.59 32.11
N ARG A 16 17.30 16.44 31.44
CA ARG A 16 16.57 16.20 30.18
C ARG A 16 15.08 16.46 30.41
N ASP A 17 14.52 17.43 29.70
CA ASP A 17 13.08 17.72 29.75
C ASP A 17 12.33 16.52 29.14
N PRO A 18 11.51 15.79 29.94
CA PRO A 18 10.77 14.63 29.44
C PRO A 18 9.79 14.99 28.32
N HIS A 19 9.35 16.25 28.24
CA HIS A 19 8.41 16.72 27.23
C HIS A 19 9.06 16.94 25.86
N GLN A 20 10.39 17.04 25.76
CA GLN A 20 11.06 17.19 24.44
C GLN A 20 10.83 15.98 23.53
N LEU A 21 10.78 14.76 24.09
CA LEU A 21 10.51 13.55 23.31
C LEU A 21 9.05 13.50 22.81
N GLU A 22 8.11 14.05 23.59
CA GLU A 22 6.71 14.17 23.22
C GLU A 22 6.52 15.16 22.05
N LEU A 23 7.33 16.24 22.02
CA LEU A 23 7.33 17.20 20.92
C LEU A 23 7.85 16.56 19.61
N PHE A 24 8.91 15.75 19.67
CA PHE A 24 9.35 15.00 18.49
C PHE A 24 8.29 13.97 18.03
N GLY A 25 7.63 13.30 18.96
CA GLY A 25 6.52 12.38 18.65
C GLY A 25 5.35 13.07 17.97
N THR A 26 4.97 14.25 18.46
CA THR A 26 3.90 15.08 17.88
C THR A 26 4.24 15.54 16.47
N LEU A 27 5.47 16.03 16.24
CA LEU A 27 5.93 16.47 14.93
C LEU A 27 5.97 15.33 13.90
N LEU A 28 6.38 14.12 14.30
CA LEU A 28 6.33 12.94 13.43
C LEU A 28 4.89 12.49 13.13
N GLY A 29 4.00 12.60 14.11
CA GLY A 29 2.57 12.34 13.94
C GLY A 29 1.93 13.33 12.95
N GLU A 30 2.24 14.62 13.08
CA GLU A 30 1.78 15.67 12.18
C GLU A 30 2.35 15.53 10.77
N LEU A 31 3.64 15.17 10.61
CA LEU A 31 4.23 14.89 9.30
C LEU A 31 3.57 13.68 8.61
N HIS A 32 3.30 12.60 9.35
CA HIS A 32 2.53 11.47 8.82
C HIS A 32 1.09 11.85 8.46
N ALA A 33 0.45 12.71 9.28
CA ALA A 33 -0.87 13.23 8.99
C ALA A 33 -0.88 14.17 7.77
N MET A 34 0.18 14.95 7.55
CA MET A 34 0.34 15.81 6.37
C MET A 34 0.62 15.02 5.09
N GLN A 35 1.26 13.86 5.17
CA GLN A 35 1.36 12.92 4.03
C GLN A 35 -0.02 12.37 3.63
N LYS A 36 -0.89 12.12 4.61
CA LYS A 36 -2.29 11.78 4.38
C LYS A 36 -3.09 13.05 4.14
N ARG A 37 -2.99 13.63 2.95
CA ARG A 37 -3.81 14.78 2.54
C ARG A 37 -5.28 14.52 2.94
N PRO A 38 -5.94 15.40 3.72
CA PRO A 38 -7.36 15.23 4.05
C PRO A 38 -8.16 15.22 2.75
N GLY A 39 -8.76 14.08 2.41
CA GLY A 39 -9.46 13.86 1.13
C GLY A 39 -8.66 13.18 0.03
N ALA A 40 -7.41 12.74 0.28
CA ALA A 40 -6.75 11.80 -0.63
C ALA A 40 -7.48 10.45 -0.56
N PRO A 41 -7.81 9.84 -1.72
CA PRO A 41 -8.42 8.52 -1.74
C PRO A 41 -7.49 7.51 -1.05
N GLU A 42 -8.10 6.47 -0.45
CA GLU A 42 -7.37 5.44 0.27
C GLU A 42 -6.27 4.85 -0.63
N GLY A 43 -5.02 5.02 -0.22
CA GLY A 43 -3.86 4.54 -0.97
C GLY A 43 -3.67 3.06 -0.72
N HIS A 44 -3.86 2.24 -1.74
CA HIS A 44 -3.60 0.81 -1.70
C HIS A 44 -2.26 0.49 -2.35
N GLN A 45 -1.71 -0.66 -1.99
CA GLN A 45 -0.53 -1.22 -2.63
C GLN A 45 -0.78 -2.67 -3.00
N VAL A 46 -0.39 -3.05 -4.22
CA VAL A 46 -0.36 -4.44 -4.66
C VAL A 46 1.03 -4.81 -5.14
N VAL A 47 1.34 -6.10 -5.13
CA VAL A 47 2.54 -6.65 -5.74
C VAL A 47 2.14 -7.76 -6.70
N THR A 48 2.56 -7.63 -7.95
CA THR A 48 2.29 -8.61 -9.01
C THR A 48 3.14 -9.87 -8.81
N LEU A 49 2.82 -10.95 -9.55
CA LEU A 49 3.66 -12.15 -9.59
C LEU A 49 5.08 -11.90 -10.11
N SER A 50 5.28 -10.86 -10.93
CA SER A 50 6.62 -10.41 -11.36
C SER A 50 7.40 -9.65 -10.28
N GLY A 51 6.80 -9.44 -9.10
CA GLY A 51 7.40 -8.71 -7.99
C GLY A 51 7.27 -7.19 -8.09
N GLN A 52 6.55 -6.67 -9.10
CA GLN A 52 6.35 -5.23 -9.27
C GLN A 52 5.34 -4.71 -8.23
N ALA A 53 5.75 -3.72 -7.46
CA ALA A 53 4.87 -2.99 -6.55
C ALA A 53 4.15 -1.86 -7.28
N ILE A 54 2.82 -1.80 -7.13
CA ILE A 54 1.96 -0.77 -7.72
C ILE A 54 1.18 -0.12 -6.59
N LYS A 55 1.15 1.21 -6.56
CA LYS A 55 0.47 2.01 -5.53
C LYS A 55 -0.56 2.93 -6.19
N GLY A 56 -1.64 3.19 -5.47
CA GLY A 56 -2.69 4.11 -5.88
C GLY A 56 -4.06 3.68 -5.36
N THR A 57 -5.11 4.30 -5.90
CA THR A 57 -6.48 3.78 -5.75
C THR A 57 -6.65 2.46 -6.50
N TRP A 58 -7.75 1.74 -6.27
CA TRP A 58 -8.03 0.51 -7.03
C TRP A 58 -8.05 0.76 -8.55
N ASP A 59 -8.67 1.85 -9.00
CA ASP A 59 -8.72 2.22 -10.43
C ASP A 59 -7.33 2.55 -10.99
N GLU A 60 -6.53 3.33 -10.25
CA GLU A 60 -5.17 3.67 -10.67
C GLU A 60 -4.27 2.42 -10.75
N ILE A 61 -4.40 1.51 -9.79
CA ILE A 61 -3.67 0.24 -9.79
C ILE A 61 -4.07 -0.59 -11.00
N LEU A 62 -5.37 -0.71 -11.29
CA LEU A 62 -5.85 -1.50 -12.41
C LEU A 62 -5.37 -0.96 -13.75
N VAL A 63 -5.39 0.36 -13.94
CA VAL A 63 -4.84 1.02 -15.14
C VAL A 63 -3.34 0.76 -15.28
N GLN A 64 -2.58 0.87 -14.18
CA GLN A 64 -1.15 0.57 -14.17
C GLN A 64 -0.85 -0.90 -14.47
N MET A 65 -1.65 -1.83 -13.96
CA MET A 65 -1.54 -3.26 -14.29
C MET A 65 -1.74 -3.51 -15.79
N LYS A 66 -2.77 -2.92 -16.40
CA LYS A 66 -3.01 -3.02 -17.85
C LYS A 66 -1.86 -2.43 -18.66
N ALA A 67 -1.33 -1.29 -18.23
CA ALA A 67 -0.22 -0.62 -18.91
C ALA A 67 1.11 -1.40 -18.80
N ALA A 68 1.31 -2.14 -17.71
CA ALA A 68 2.49 -3.00 -17.52
C ALA A 68 2.43 -4.28 -18.38
N ASP A 69 1.24 -4.73 -18.76
CA ASP A 69 1.05 -5.84 -19.67
C ASP A 69 1.23 -5.38 -21.12
N ARG A 70 2.30 -5.86 -21.77
CA ARG A 70 2.66 -5.45 -23.14
C ARG A 70 1.59 -5.79 -24.17
N GLU A 71 0.85 -6.88 -23.96
CA GLU A 71 -0.23 -7.30 -24.88
C GLU A 71 -1.45 -6.39 -24.74
N TRP A 72 -1.63 -5.80 -23.56
CA TRP A 72 -2.81 -5.00 -23.21
C TRP A 72 -2.56 -3.50 -23.08
N ALA A 73 -1.32 -3.02 -23.27
CA ALA A 73 -0.99 -1.60 -23.16
C ALA A 73 -1.94 -0.70 -23.97
N ASN A 74 -2.34 -1.14 -25.17
CA ASN A 74 -3.27 -0.41 -26.07
C ASN A 74 -4.71 -0.95 -26.07
N GLY A 75 -5.00 -2.03 -25.32
CA GLY A 75 -6.34 -2.62 -25.25
C GLY A 75 -7.29 -1.86 -24.31
N SER A 76 -8.59 -2.17 -24.37
CA SER A 76 -9.56 -1.60 -23.44
C SER A 76 -9.39 -2.18 -22.03
N LEU A 77 -9.79 -1.41 -21.01
CA LEU A 77 -9.73 -1.88 -19.62
C LEU A 77 -10.67 -3.06 -19.36
N GLY A 78 -11.87 -3.02 -19.95
CA GLY A 78 -12.87 -4.09 -19.80
C GLY A 78 -12.42 -5.41 -20.45
N ASP A 79 -11.83 -5.35 -21.65
CA ASP A 79 -11.34 -6.55 -22.32
C ASP A 79 -10.14 -7.17 -21.59
N PHE A 80 -9.26 -6.32 -21.05
CA PHE A 80 -8.16 -6.76 -20.18
C PHE A 80 -8.69 -7.51 -18.96
N MET A 81 -9.65 -6.92 -18.22
CA MET A 81 -10.27 -7.56 -17.06
C MET A 81 -10.95 -8.88 -17.43
N ALA A 82 -11.71 -8.91 -18.51
CA ALA A 82 -12.40 -10.12 -18.97
C ALA A 82 -11.41 -11.23 -19.36
N SER A 83 -10.30 -10.87 -20.04
CA SER A 83 -9.26 -11.81 -20.43
C SER A 83 -8.56 -12.42 -19.20
N LEU A 84 -8.12 -11.57 -18.27
CA LEU A 84 -7.49 -12.02 -17.02
C LEU A 84 -8.43 -12.84 -16.15
N ALA A 85 -9.70 -12.46 -16.04
CA ALA A 85 -10.69 -13.20 -15.27
C ALA A 85 -10.92 -14.61 -15.84
N ARG A 86 -11.06 -14.75 -17.16
CA ARG A 86 -11.17 -16.06 -17.81
C ARG A 86 -9.94 -16.92 -17.59
N ARG A 87 -8.75 -16.32 -17.72
CA ARG A 87 -7.48 -17.02 -17.49
C ARG A 87 -7.35 -17.47 -16.04
N GLY A 88 -7.58 -16.57 -15.08
CA GLY A 88 -7.52 -16.87 -13.65
C GLY A 88 -8.52 -17.97 -13.25
N GLN A 89 -9.73 -17.94 -13.80
CA GLN A 89 -10.71 -19.01 -13.57
C GLN A 89 -10.25 -20.35 -14.17
N ALA A 90 -9.68 -20.36 -15.37
CA ALA A 90 -9.18 -21.59 -15.99
C ALA A 90 -7.99 -22.19 -15.22
N GLU A 91 -7.12 -21.34 -14.65
CA GLU A 91 -5.92 -21.76 -13.92
C GLU A 91 -6.21 -22.16 -12.47
N THR A 92 -7.18 -21.52 -11.81
CA THR A 92 -7.39 -21.64 -10.35
C THR A 92 -8.79 -22.09 -9.94
N GLY A 93 -9.77 -22.05 -10.85
CA GLY A 93 -11.17 -22.29 -10.57
C GLY A 93 -11.90 -21.12 -9.90
N VAL A 94 -11.20 -20.05 -9.52
CA VAL A 94 -11.78 -18.88 -8.83
C VAL A 94 -12.41 -17.92 -9.84
N ILE A 95 -13.63 -17.46 -9.56
CA ILE A 95 -14.32 -16.47 -10.38
C ILE A 95 -13.86 -15.08 -9.94
N ILE A 96 -13.20 -14.34 -10.84
CA ILE A 96 -12.75 -12.96 -10.61
C ILE A 96 -13.84 -11.99 -11.10
N PRO A 97 -14.45 -11.17 -10.23
CA PRO A 97 -15.47 -10.20 -10.64
C PRO A 97 -14.89 -9.13 -11.54
N THR A 98 -15.60 -8.74 -12.60
CA THR A 98 -15.19 -7.67 -13.52
C THR A 98 -16.05 -6.41 -13.43
N THR A 99 -16.79 -6.23 -12.33
CA THR A 99 -17.78 -5.16 -12.17
C THR A 99 -17.16 -3.81 -11.81
N ASN A 100 -16.10 -3.80 -11.01
CA ASN A 100 -15.33 -2.61 -10.66
C ASN A 100 -13.88 -3.00 -10.31
N ALA A 101 -13.00 -2.01 -10.20
CA ALA A 101 -11.57 -2.23 -9.97
C ALA A 101 -11.26 -2.90 -8.63
N GLU A 102 -11.95 -2.52 -7.56
CA GLU A 102 -11.73 -3.11 -6.23
C GLU A 102 -12.06 -4.60 -6.21
N ALA A 103 -13.28 -4.96 -6.64
CA ALA A 103 -13.73 -6.35 -6.67
C ALA A 103 -12.83 -7.21 -7.57
N PHE A 104 -12.37 -6.65 -8.69
CA PHE A 104 -11.43 -7.32 -9.59
C PHE A 104 -10.07 -7.56 -8.94
N ILE A 105 -9.47 -6.54 -8.31
CA ILE A 105 -8.16 -6.67 -7.68
C ILE A 105 -8.21 -7.63 -6.48
N ARG A 106 -9.28 -7.56 -5.66
CA ARG A 106 -9.50 -8.50 -4.56
C ARG A 106 -9.68 -9.94 -5.05
N GLY A 107 -10.54 -10.15 -6.07
CA GLY A 107 -10.71 -11.46 -6.68
C GLY A 107 -9.42 -12.00 -7.31
N GLY A 108 -8.61 -11.12 -7.92
CA GLY A 108 -7.28 -11.47 -8.43
C GLY A 108 -6.30 -11.87 -7.31
N ALA A 109 -6.41 -11.26 -6.13
CA ALA A 109 -5.61 -11.66 -4.97
C ALA A 109 -6.03 -13.03 -4.43
N GLU A 110 -7.34 -13.30 -4.35
CA GLU A 110 -7.89 -14.61 -3.96
C GLU A 110 -7.50 -15.71 -4.95
N ALA A 111 -7.47 -15.40 -6.24
CA ALA A 111 -6.97 -16.27 -7.30
C ALA A 111 -5.42 -16.36 -7.34
N GLY A 112 -4.70 -15.65 -6.46
CA GLY A 112 -3.23 -15.69 -6.40
C GLY A 112 -2.51 -15.01 -7.58
N VAL A 113 -3.19 -14.17 -8.36
CA VAL A 113 -2.62 -13.42 -9.51
C VAL A 113 -1.80 -12.21 -9.05
N LEU A 114 -2.04 -11.74 -7.83
CA LEU A 114 -1.30 -10.67 -7.16
C LEU A 114 -1.44 -10.83 -5.65
N ARG A 115 -0.71 -10.01 -4.89
CA ARG A 115 -0.91 -9.85 -3.44
C ARG A 115 -1.22 -8.40 -3.10
N ILE A 116 -2.21 -8.18 -2.25
CA ILE A 116 -2.48 -6.87 -1.65
C ILE A 116 -1.56 -6.70 -0.45
N VAL A 117 -0.96 -5.52 -0.31
CA VAL A 117 -0.02 -5.18 0.76
C VAL A 117 -0.59 -3.99 1.55
N HIS A 118 -0.63 -4.13 2.87
CA HIS A 118 -1.11 -3.11 3.81
C HIS A 118 0.03 -2.20 4.29
#